data_AF-A0A965RXU5-F1
#
_entry.id   AF-A0A965RXU5-F1
#
_cell.length_a   1.000
_cell.length_b   1.000
_cell.length_c   1.000
_cell.angle_alpha   90.00
_cell.angle_beta   90.00
_cell.angle_gamma   90.00
#
_symmetry.space_group_name_H-M   'P 1'
#
loop_
_entity.id
_entity.type
_entity.pdbx_description
1 polymer ?
#
loop_
_entity_poly.entity_id
_entity_poly.type
_entity_poly.pdbx_seq_one_letter_code
_entity_poly.pdbx_strand_id
1 'polypeptide(L)' 'MHLISDISLWWLLPIAVLSLVITLFHYQKKGWFSELAPKYQLALRVLRFSSLFLIGFLLLGIILQSLVYRQEKPVFI' A
#
# COMPACT_ATOMS: atom_id res chain seq x y z
N MET A 1 13.58 -23.07 5.83
CA MET A 1 13.18 -21.64 5.84
C MET A 1 12.33 -21.39 4.60
N HIS A 2 11.01 -21.49 4.71
CA HIS A 2 10.06 -21.37 3.59
C HIS A 2 8.86 -20.44 3.91
N LEU A 3 9.01 -19.56 4.91
CA LEU A 3 7.86 -18.88 5.54
C LEU A 3 7.41 -17.58 4.84
N ILE A 4 7.98 -17.22 3.69
CA ILE A 4 7.64 -15.96 3.00
C ILE A 4 7.10 -16.21 1.58
N SER A 5 7.27 -17.41 1.03
CA SER A 5 6.99 -17.68 -0.40
C SER A 5 5.55 -18.10 -0.73
N ASP A 6 4.71 -18.42 0.26
CA ASP A 6 3.30 -18.80 0.03
C ASP A 6 2.32 -17.62 0.10
N ILE A 7 2.82 -16.42 0.39
CA ILE A 7 2.00 -15.22 0.36
C ILE A 7 1.85 -14.76 -1.09
N SER A 8 0.62 -14.88 -1.60
CA SER A 8 0.28 -14.48 -2.96
C SER A 8 0.47 -12.96 -3.11
N LEU A 9 1.58 -12.58 -3.75
CA LEU A 9 1.91 -11.20 -4.19
C LEU A 9 0.81 -10.56 -5.05
N TRP A 10 -0.18 -11.34 -5.49
CA TRP A 10 -1.36 -10.85 -6.19
C TRP A 10 -2.13 -9.77 -5.44
N TRP A 11 -2.11 -9.74 -4.10
CA TRP A 11 -2.77 -8.68 -3.32
C TRP A 11 -2.06 -7.33 -3.37
N LEU A 12 -0.80 -7.25 -3.81
CA LEU A 12 -0.14 -5.97 -4.06
C LEU A 12 -0.79 -5.21 -5.22
N LEU A 13 -1.27 -5.95 -6.22
CA LEU A 13 -1.82 -5.42 -7.47
C LEU A 13 -3.07 -4.55 -7.21
N PRO A 14 -4.11 -5.01 -6.48
CA PRO A 14 -5.24 -4.16 -6.13
C PRO A 14 -4.85 -2.97 -5.25
N ILE A 15 -3.88 -3.12 -4.33
CA ILE A 15 -3.38 -2.01 -3.51
C ILE A 15 -2.71 -0.94 -4.37
N ALA A 16 -1.90 -1.34 -5.35
CA ALA A 16 -1.26 -0.43 -6.29
C ALA A 16 -2.30 0.29 -7.16
N VAL A 17 -3.31 -0.41 -7.66
CA VAL A 17 -4.39 0.20 -8.45
C VAL A 17 -5.17 1.21 -7.59
N LEU A 18 -5.54 0.83 -6.37
CA LEU A 18 -6.30 1.68 -5.45
C LEU A 18 -5.52 2.95 -5.09
N SER A 19 -4.23 2.83 -4.74
CA SER A 19 -3.39 3.98 -4.39
C SER A 19 -3.20 4.92 -5.58
N LEU A 20 -3.11 4.40 -6.81
CA LEU A 20 -3.01 5.19 -8.03
C LEU A 20 -4.29 5.97 -8.30
N VAL A 21 -5.46 5.32 -8.21
CA VAL A 21 -6.78 5.98 -8.40
C VAL A 21 -6.98 7.09 -7.38
N ILE A 22 -6.70 6.83 -6.10
CA ILE A 22 -6.83 7.84 -5.03
C ILE A 22 -5.90 9.02 -5.29
N THR A 23 -4.66 8.75 -5.69
CA THR A 23 -3.67 9.80 -5.98
C THR A 23 -4.12 10.67 -7.16
N LEU A 24 -4.61 10.06 -8.25
CA LEU A 24 -5.13 10.81 -9.41
C LEU A 24 -6.34 11.66 -9.03
N PHE A 25 -7.30 11.10 -8.29
CA PHE A 25 -8.51 11.81 -7.89
C PHE A 25 -8.20 12.99 -6.95
N HIS A 26 -7.23 12.82 -6.05
CA HIS A 26 -6.86 13.87 -5.09
C HIS A 26 -6.25 15.11 -5.76
N TYR A 27 -5.49 14.92 -6.85
CA TYR A 27 -4.87 16.01 -7.59
C TYR A 27 -5.77 16.64 -8.66
N GLN A 28 -6.83 15.96 -9.10
CA GLN A 28 -7.77 16.51 -10.09
C GLN A 28 -8.59 17.71 -9.58
N LYS A 29 -8.88 17.78 -8.27
CA LYS A 29 -9.75 18.84 -7.72
C LYS A 29 -9.01 20.09 -7.22
N LYS A 30 -7.69 20.19 -7.40
CA LYS A 30 -6.87 21.25 -6.82
C LYS A 30 -6.29 22.16 -7.91
N GLY A 31 -6.89 23.33 -8.11
CA GLY A 31 -6.42 24.33 -9.09
C GLY A 31 -4.97 24.80 -8.88
N TRP A 32 -4.52 24.90 -7.62
CA TRP A 32 -3.13 25.22 -7.30
C TRP A 32 -2.13 24.16 -7.78
N PHE A 33 -2.58 22.93 -8.05
CA PHE A 33 -1.72 21.88 -8.56
C PHE A 33 -1.39 22.06 -10.04
N SER A 34 -2.30 22.62 -10.84
CA SER A 34 -2.04 22.96 -12.24
C SER A 34 -1.12 24.18 -12.42
N GLU A 35 -0.98 25.01 -11.40
CA GLU A 35 -0.09 26.19 -11.41
C GLU A 35 1.39 25.83 -11.14
N LEU A 36 1.66 24.62 -10.62
CA LEU A 36 3.01 24.14 -10.35
C LEU A 36 3.72 23.66 -11.61
N ALA A 37 5.05 23.79 -11.66
CA ALA A 37 5.82 23.23 -12.76
C ALA A 37 5.64 21.70 -12.86
N PRO A 38 5.65 21.11 -14.08
CA PRO A 38 5.33 19.70 -14.30
C PRO A 38 6.25 18.73 -13.54
N LYS A 39 7.49 19.14 -13.24
CA LYS A 39 8.44 18.38 -12.40
C LYS A 39 7.94 18.23 -10.96
N TYR A 40 7.45 19.30 -10.36
CA TYR A 40 6.90 19.27 -9.00
C TYR A 40 5.58 18.51 -8.96
N GLN A 41 4.74 18.65 -9.99
CA GLN A 41 3.51 17.87 -10.11
C GLN A 41 3.81 16.35 -10.14
N LEU A 42 4.78 15.93 -10.95
CA LEU A 42 5.19 14.53 -11.01
C LEU A 42 5.76 14.06 -9.66
N ALA A 43 6.67 14.84 -9.06
CA ALA A 43 7.27 14.50 -7.77
C ALA A 43 6.22 14.34 -6.65
N LEU A 44 5.27 15.26 -6.57
CA LEU A 44 4.15 15.20 -5.61
C LEU A 44 3.26 13.98 -5.84
N ARG A 45 2.94 13.68 -7.11
CA ARG A 45 2.13 12.51 -7.48
C ARG A 45 2.83 11.20 -7.12
N VAL A 46 4.11 11.07 -7.47
CA VAL A 46 4.92 9.89 -7.14
C VAL A 46 5.09 9.74 -5.64
N LEU A 47 5.36 10.83 -4.92
CA LEU A 47 5.54 10.81 -3.47
C LEU A 47 4.26 10.38 -2.74
N ARG A 48 3.09 10.88 -3.17
CA ARG A 48 1.81 10.45 -2.60
C ARG A 48 1.42 9.03 -2.96
N PHE A 49 1.62 8.63 -4.21
CA PHE A 49 1.43 7.24 -4.62
C PHE A 49 2.30 6.30 -3.79
N SER A 50 3.61 6.60 -3.69
CA SER A 50 4.58 5.81 -2.92
C SER A 50 4.20 5.72 -1.45
N SER A 51 3.80 6.84 -0.84
CA SER A 51 3.35 6.86 0.56
C SER A 51 2.10 6.00 0.79
N LEU A 52 1.07 6.12 -0.04
CA LEU A 52 -0.15 5.32 0.07
C LEU A 52 0.12 3.84 -0.21
N PHE A 53 0.95 3.55 -1.21
CA PHE A 53 1.36 2.20 -1.56
C PHE A 53 2.14 1.52 -0.43
N LEU A 54 3.10 2.21 0.18
CA LEU A 54 3.86 1.71 1.34
C LEU A 54 2.96 1.40 2.53
N ILE A 55 1.99 2.28 2.83
CA ILE A 55 1.01 2.04 3.89
C ILE A 55 0.19 0.79 3.59
N GLY A 56 -0.33 0.65 2.38
CA GLY A 56 -1.09 -0.54 1.97
C GLY A 56 -0.24 -1.81 2.01
N PHE A 57 1.01 -1.74 1.57
CA PHE A 57 1.98 -2.83 1.62
C PHE A 57 2.25 -3.30 3.06
N LEU A 58 2.50 -2.35 3.97
CA LEU A 58 2.70 -2.64 5.41
C LEU A 58 1.46 -3.28 6.03
N LEU A 59 0.27 -2.77 5.72
CA LEU A 59 -0.99 -3.34 6.20
C LEU A 59 -1.20 -4.77 5.70
N LEU A 60 -0.84 -5.06 4.45
CA LEU A 60 -0.92 -6.41 3.90
C LEU A 60 -0.09 -7.41 4.72
N GLY A 61 1.14 -7.03 5.08
CA GLY A 61 2.00 -7.86 5.92
C GLY A 61 1.37 -8.18 7.27
N ILE A 62 0.76 -7.18 7.92
CA ILE A 62 0.09 -7.35 9.22
C ILE A 62 -1.14 -8.25 9.10
N ILE A 63 -1.97 -8.05 8.08
CA ILE A 63 -3.22 -8.81 7.86
C ILE A 63 -2.90 -10.28 7.57
N LEU A 64 -1.89 -10.55 6.76
CA LEU A 64 -1.48 -11.93 6.45
C LEU A 64 -0.89 -12.62 7.67
N GLN A 65 -0.10 -11.90 8.46
CA GLN A 65 0.44 -12.43 9.72
C GLN A 65 -0.66 -12.74 10.75
N SER A 66 -1.72 -11.93 10.83
CA SER A 66 -2.84 -12.18 11.74
C SER A 66 -3.71 -13.37 11.29
N LEU A 67 -3.88 -13.58 9.99
CA LEU A 67 -4.64 -14.72 9.44
C LEU A 67 -3.91 -16.06 9.64
N VAL A 68 -2.58 -16.06 9.69
CA VAL A 68 -1.75 -17.24 9.96
C VAL A 68 -1.51 -17.44 11.46
N TYR A 69 -2.28 -16.78 12.33
CA TYR A 69 -2.28 -17.05 13.76
C TYR A 69 -2.81 -18.48 14.01
N ARG A 70 -1.88 -19.42 13.95
CA ARG A 70 -2.06 -20.81 14.37
C ARG A 70 -2.37 -20.75 15.86
N GLN A 71 -3.54 -21.24 16.27
CA GLN A 71 -3.81 -21.52 17.67
C GLN A 71 -2.77 -22.53 18.14
N GLU A 72 -1.70 -22.05 18.75
CA GLU A 72 -0.76 -22.90 19.44
C GLU A 72 -1.44 -23.33 20.75
N LYS A 73 -1.45 -24.65 21.01
CA LYS A 73 -2.00 -25.18 22.27
C LYS A 73 -1.26 -24.49 23.43
N PRO A 74 -1.97 -24.04 24.47
CA PRO A 74 -1.32 -23.35 25.58
C PRO A 74 -0.26 -24.27 26.20
N VAL A 75 0.97 -23.74 26.28
CA VAL A 75 2.12 -24.41 26.92
C VAL A 75 2.06 -24.31 28.44
N PHE A 76 1.12 -23.52 28.98
CA PHE A 76 0.91 -23.39 30.41
C PHE A 76 -0.11 -24.43 30.89
N ILE A 77 0.42 -25.43 31.61
CA ILE A 77 -0.28 -26.34 32.51
C ILE A 77 -0.22 -25.72 33.90
#